data_AF-A0A9E1URD4-F1
#
_entry.id   AF-A0A9E1URD4-F1
#
_cell.length_a   1.000
_cell.length_b   1.000
_cell.length_c   1.000
_cell.angle_alpha   90.00
_cell.angle_beta   90.00
_cell.angle_gamma   90.00
#
_symmetry.space_group_name_H-M   'P 1'
#
loop_
_entity.id
_entity.type
_entity.pdbx_description
1 polymer ?
#
loop_
_entity_poly.entity_id
_entity_poly.type
_entity_poly.pdbx_seq_one_letter_code
_entity_poly.pdbx_strand_id
1 'polypeptide(L)'
;MANRALAAIVSGSALCFLCCPVHSDPVVLADKGVPRATVILPDKPLPAQEFAARELLYHVRIATGVELPLCKESERHADAEFVVYVGFCRATKKAGIDIESLPPSGHVVKTIGNSLFLVGRDRDRGSVGHYWTADWQGTLYAVYDFLETEMHVRWLWPGELGEHIPARARLAVGATDRSGRPRFRQAWLRPAGSKGSHVPGWSSPEAKAKFHEAQKLFLIRHRFGAVENLGYGHSFGRYWRRFGKSNPEFFAELPDGTRRPLAGDPGGSSITMC
;
A
#
# COMPACT_ATOMS: atom_id res chain seq x y z
N MET A 1 -29.46 71.62 -18.29
CA MET A 1 -28.55 70.47 -18.50
C MET A 1 -29.10 69.27 -17.73
N ALA A 2 -29.68 68.29 -18.42
CA ALA A 2 -29.91 66.95 -17.87
C ALA A 2 -30.26 66.01 -19.04
N ASN A 3 -29.25 65.30 -19.55
CA ASN A 3 -29.41 64.21 -20.51
C ASN A 3 -29.94 62.98 -19.77
N ARG A 4 -31.02 62.36 -20.26
CA ARG A 4 -31.41 60.99 -19.86
C ARG A 4 -31.37 60.10 -21.11
N ALA A 5 -30.40 59.19 -21.11
CA ALA A 5 -30.17 58.21 -22.15
C ALA A 5 -31.21 57.07 -22.10
N LEU A 6 -31.71 56.65 -23.26
CA LEU A 6 -32.45 55.40 -23.43
C LEU A 6 -31.47 54.21 -23.39
N ALA A 7 -31.74 53.24 -22.52
CA ALA A 7 -31.07 51.94 -22.52
C ALA A 7 -31.85 50.98 -23.44
N ALA A 8 -31.19 50.50 -24.50
CA ALA A 8 -31.70 49.43 -25.36
C ALA A 8 -31.45 48.07 -24.69
N ILE A 9 -32.51 47.27 -24.53
CA ILE A 9 -32.43 45.89 -24.04
C ILE A 9 -32.08 44.99 -25.22
N VAL A 10 -30.84 44.49 -25.26
CA VAL A 10 -30.42 43.44 -26.19
C VAL A 10 -30.73 42.09 -25.54
N SER A 11 -31.68 41.37 -26.11
CA SER A 11 -32.06 40.01 -25.68
C SER A 11 -31.01 39.01 -26.18
N GLY A 12 -30.09 38.59 -25.31
CA GLY A 12 -29.09 37.57 -25.62
C GLY A 12 -29.67 36.17 -25.49
N SER A 13 -29.82 35.45 -26.60
CA SER A 13 -30.12 34.01 -26.60
C SER A 13 -28.94 33.24 -26.00
N ALA A 14 -29.11 32.73 -24.78
CA ALA A 14 -28.17 31.82 -24.16
C ALA A 14 -28.24 30.45 -24.85
N LEU A 15 -27.26 30.18 -25.72
CA LEU A 15 -27.04 28.85 -26.27
C LEU A 15 -26.52 27.94 -25.13
N CYS A 16 -27.42 27.20 -24.48
CA CYS A 16 -27.05 26.12 -23.57
C CYS A 16 -26.32 25.03 -24.37
N PHE A 17 -25.00 25.05 -24.35
CA PHE A 17 -24.21 23.89 -24.74
C PHE A 17 -24.51 22.78 -23.74
N LEU A 18 -25.36 21.83 -24.15
CA LEU A 18 -25.48 20.52 -23.54
C LEU A 18 -24.09 19.87 -23.60
N CYS A 19 -23.32 19.99 -22.51
CA CYS A 19 -22.18 19.11 -22.26
C CYS A 19 -22.73 17.70 -22.08
N CYS A 20 -22.85 16.95 -23.18
CA CYS A 20 -22.97 15.51 -23.10
C CYS A 20 -21.72 15.02 -22.33
N PRO A 21 -21.86 14.35 -21.18
CA PRO A 21 -20.72 13.75 -20.53
C PRO A 21 -20.10 12.76 -21.51
N VAL A 22 -18.84 12.98 -21.88
CA VAL A 22 -18.06 12.00 -22.64
C VAL A 22 -17.94 10.78 -21.75
N HIS A 23 -18.81 9.80 -21.96
CA HIS A 23 -18.69 8.50 -21.34
C HIS A 23 -17.52 7.80 -22.02
N SER A 24 -16.40 7.63 -21.31
CA SER A 24 -15.36 6.74 -21.81
C SER A 24 -15.84 5.30 -21.65
N ASP A 25 -15.57 4.46 -22.65
CA ASP A 25 -15.82 3.03 -22.52
C ASP A 25 -15.04 2.46 -21.32
N PRO A 26 -15.63 1.51 -20.57
CA PRO A 26 -14.98 0.95 -19.40
C PRO A 26 -13.82 0.03 -19.81
N VAL A 27 -12.77 -0.01 -18.99
CA VAL A 27 -11.70 -0.99 -19.11
C VAL A 27 -12.21 -2.33 -18.60
N VAL A 28 -12.26 -3.35 -19.47
CA VAL A 28 -12.79 -4.67 -19.12
C VAL A 28 -11.65 -5.62 -18.78
N LEU A 29 -11.62 -6.12 -17.54
CA LEU A 29 -10.60 -7.05 -17.08
C LEU A 29 -10.99 -8.50 -17.38
N ALA A 30 -12.24 -8.86 -17.08
CA ALA A 30 -12.79 -10.18 -17.32
C ALA A 30 -14.26 -10.09 -17.68
N ASP A 31 -14.73 -10.94 -18.59
CA ASP A 31 -16.12 -11.00 -19.00
C ASP A 31 -16.50 -12.43 -19.41
N LYS A 32 -17.59 -12.96 -18.85
CA LYS A 32 -18.13 -14.29 -19.21
C LYS A 32 -17.09 -15.42 -19.15
N GLY A 33 -16.24 -15.40 -18.13
CA GLY A 33 -15.20 -16.43 -17.94
C GLY A 33 -13.98 -16.30 -18.85
N VAL A 34 -13.87 -15.20 -19.61
CA VAL A 34 -12.74 -14.94 -20.52
C VAL A 34 -11.91 -13.77 -20.00
N PRO A 35 -10.56 -13.87 -19.99
CA PRO A 35 -9.70 -12.73 -19.70
C PRO A 35 -9.79 -11.71 -20.85
N ARG A 36 -10.02 -10.44 -20.50
CA ARG A 36 -10.11 -9.33 -21.46
C ARG A 36 -8.96 -8.33 -21.33
N ALA A 37 -8.27 -8.33 -20.19
CA ALA A 37 -7.08 -7.54 -19.97
C ALA A 37 -5.84 -8.40 -19.66
N THR A 38 -4.68 -7.86 -20.03
CA THR A 38 -3.37 -8.38 -19.61
C THR A 38 -2.78 -7.48 -18.53
N VAL A 39 -2.29 -8.07 -17.44
CA VAL A 39 -1.55 -7.38 -16.39
C VAL A 39 -0.10 -7.20 -16.83
N ILE A 40 0.42 -5.99 -16.72
CA ILE A 40 1.76 -5.62 -17.16
C ILE A 40 2.56 -5.09 -15.98
N LEU A 41 3.70 -5.73 -15.72
CA LEU A 41 4.73 -5.24 -14.80
C LEU A 41 5.82 -4.48 -15.58
N PRO A 42 6.57 -3.57 -14.93
CA PRO A 42 7.79 -3.05 -15.52
C PRO A 42 8.82 -4.17 -15.74
N ASP A 43 9.78 -3.97 -16.64
CA ASP A 43 10.76 -5.01 -17.02
C ASP A 43 11.66 -5.46 -15.84
N LYS A 44 11.83 -4.57 -14.87
CA LYS A 44 12.58 -4.79 -13.61
C LYS A 44 11.67 -4.42 -12.44
N PRO A 45 10.69 -5.27 -12.09
CA PRO A 45 9.75 -4.94 -11.04
C PRO A 45 10.41 -4.96 -9.67
N LEU A 46 10.00 -4.03 -8.82
CA LEU A 46 10.34 -4.06 -7.40
C LEU A 46 9.52 -5.16 -6.69
N PRO A 47 10.00 -5.70 -5.55
CA PRO A 47 9.26 -6.72 -4.80
C PRO A 47 7.82 -6.31 -4.45
N ALA A 48 7.59 -5.02 -4.15
CA ALA A 48 6.25 -4.48 -3.88
C ALA A 48 5.33 -4.54 -5.12
N GLN A 49 5.87 -4.38 -6.32
CA GLN A 49 5.11 -4.39 -7.57
C GLN A 49 4.74 -5.83 -7.97
N GLU A 50 5.68 -6.77 -7.83
CA GLU A 50 5.39 -8.20 -8.02
C GLU A 50 4.34 -8.70 -7.03
N PHE A 51 4.47 -8.30 -5.76
CA PHE A 51 3.48 -8.61 -4.73
C PHE A 51 2.11 -8.01 -5.05
N ALA A 52 2.07 -6.75 -5.50
CA ALA A 52 0.84 -6.09 -5.93
C ALA A 52 0.16 -6.80 -7.11
N ALA A 53 0.93 -7.23 -8.11
CA ALA A 53 0.38 -8.00 -9.23
C ALA A 53 -0.20 -9.34 -8.77
N ARG A 54 0.48 -10.06 -7.87
CA ARG A 54 -0.05 -11.31 -7.29
C ARG A 54 -1.34 -11.09 -6.51
N GLU A 55 -1.41 -10.04 -5.70
CA GLU A 55 -2.64 -9.70 -4.99
C GLU A 55 -3.77 -9.39 -5.99
N LEU A 56 -3.53 -8.58 -7.02
CA LEU A 56 -4.53 -8.31 -8.05
C LEU A 56 -5.03 -9.60 -8.71
N LEU A 57 -4.12 -10.42 -9.22
CA LEU A 57 -4.44 -11.67 -9.93
C LEU A 57 -5.23 -12.64 -9.04
N TYR A 58 -4.80 -12.81 -7.79
CA TYR A 58 -5.48 -13.65 -6.82
C TYR A 58 -6.94 -13.21 -6.63
N HIS A 59 -7.17 -11.93 -6.34
CA HIS A 59 -8.50 -11.44 -6.03
C HIS A 59 -9.40 -11.42 -7.28
N VAL A 60 -8.87 -11.11 -8.46
CA VAL A 60 -9.63 -11.22 -9.72
C VAL A 60 -10.06 -12.66 -9.95
N ARG A 61 -9.13 -13.62 -9.83
CA ARG A 61 -9.43 -15.04 -10.01
C ARG A 61 -10.50 -15.54 -9.05
N ILE A 62 -10.45 -15.18 -7.77
CA ILE A 62 -11.48 -15.57 -6.81
C ILE A 62 -12.83 -14.93 -7.15
N ALA A 63 -12.85 -13.65 -7.54
CA ALA A 63 -14.08 -12.95 -7.87
C ALA A 63 -14.73 -13.46 -9.16
N THR A 64 -13.95 -13.76 -10.20
CA THR A 64 -14.48 -14.00 -11.55
C THR A 64 -14.27 -15.42 -12.08
N GLY A 65 -13.43 -16.22 -11.42
CA GLY A 65 -12.99 -17.52 -11.92
C GLY A 65 -11.98 -17.44 -13.07
N VAL A 66 -11.48 -16.26 -13.41
CA VAL A 66 -10.61 -16.03 -14.58
C VAL A 66 -9.18 -15.73 -14.16
N GLU A 67 -8.23 -16.40 -14.80
CA GLU A 67 -6.80 -16.07 -14.73
C GLU A 67 -6.47 -14.97 -15.76
N LEU A 68 -6.03 -13.80 -15.30
CA LEU A 68 -5.53 -12.77 -16.22
C LEU A 68 -4.08 -13.08 -16.61
N PRO A 69 -3.70 -12.93 -17.89
CA PRO A 69 -2.30 -13.04 -18.30
C PRO A 69 -1.44 -11.97 -17.61
N LEU A 70 -0.19 -12.34 -17.28
CA LEU A 70 0.82 -11.45 -16.70
C LEU A 70 2.08 -11.50 -17.55
N CYS A 71 2.61 -10.35 -17.96
CA CYS A 71 3.93 -10.27 -18.58
C CYS A 71 4.66 -8.97 -18.23
N LYS A 72 5.95 -8.90 -18.59
CA LYS A 72 6.72 -7.66 -18.50
C LYS A 72 6.36 -6.72 -19.66
N GLU A 73 6.59 -5.42 -19.46
CA GLU A 73 6.27 -4.41 -20.46
C GLU A 73 6.96 -4.66 -21.81
N SER A 74 8.20 -5.15 -21.83
CA SER A 74 8.92 -5.51 -23.05
C SER A 74 8.35 -6.71 -23.78
N GLU A 75 7.59 -7.56 -23.08
CA GLU A 75 6.97 -8.79 -23.60
C GLU A 75 5.50 -8.57 -23.95
N ARG A 76 4.99 -7.34 -23.77
CA ARG A 76 3.59 -7.01 -24.05
C ARG A 76 3.29 -7.21 -25.53
N HIS A 77 2.30 -8.05 -25.82
CA HIS A 77 1.72 -8.17 -27.15
C HIS A 77 0.84 -6.96 -27.51
N ALA A 78 0.94 -6.50 -28.76
CA ALA A 78 0.26 -5.29 -29.23
C ALA A 78 -1.26 -5.45 -29.40
N ASP A 79 -1.74 -6.70 -29.47
CA ASP A 79 -3.14 -7.09 -29.68
C ASP A 79 -3.98 -7.14 -28.39
N ALA A 80 -3.37 -6.94 -27.21
CA ALA A 80 -4.11 -6.84 -25.95
C ALA A 80 -5.07 -5.63 -25.96
N GLU A 81 -6.37 -5.92 -26.04
CA GLU A 81 -7.46 -4.93 -26.11
C GLU A 81 -7.46 -4.01 -24.88
N PHE A 82 -7.37 -4.60 -23.69
CA PHE A 82 -7.28 -3.89 -22.41
C PHE A 82 -5.98 -4.24 -21.68
N VAL A 83 -5.47 -3.28 -20.90
CA VAL A 83 -4.19 -3.43 -20.20
C VAL A 83 -4.30 -2.93 -18.77
N VAL A 84 -3.75 -3.67 -17.83
CA VAL A 84 -3.61 -3.21 -16.43
C VAL A 84 -2.13 -3.05 -16.11
N TYR A 85 -1.66 -1.82 -16.03
CA TYR A 85 -0.29 -1.52 -15.61
C TYR A 85 -0.19 -1.54 -14.10
N VAL A 86 0.66 -2.41 -13.56
CA VAL A 86 0.96 -2.50 -12.13
C VAL A 86 2.41 -2.07 -11.93
N GLY A 87 2.61 -0.88 -11.36
CA GLY A 87 3.93 -0.28 -11.17
C GLY A 87 4.38 0.64 -12.30
N PHE A 88 5.61 1.16 -12.17
CA PHE A 88 6.10 2.22 -13.05
C PHE A 88 6.67 1.71 -14.37
N CYS A 89 5.81 1.63 -15.36
CA CYS A 89 6.13 1.25 -16.75
C CYS A 89 6.46 2.48 -17.61
N ARG A 90 7.11 2.29 -18.76
CA ARG A 90 7.29 3.34 -19.79
C ARG A 90 5.94 3.92 -20.22
N ALA A 91 4.91 3.09 -20.33
CA ALA A 91 3.54 3.49 -20.62
C ALA A 91 2.96 4.44 -19.54
N THR A 92 3.27 4.22 -18.26
CA THR A 92 2.87 5.10 -17.14
C THR A 92 3.42 6.51 -17.35
N LYS A 93 4.70 6.63 -17.72
CA LYS A 93 5.32 7.92 -18.06
C LYS A 93 4.68 8.55 -19.30
N LYS A 94 4.46 7.76 -20.37
CA LYS A 94 3.82 8.24 -21.61
C LYS A 94 2.39 8.74 -21.38
N ALA A 95 1.69 8.15 -20.42
CA ALA A 95 0.36 8.54 -19.99
C ALA A 95 0.33 9.83 -19.14
N GLY A 96 1.49 10.44 -18.86
CA GLY A 96 1.59 11.68 -18.08
C GLY A 96 1.40 11.49 -16.58
N ILE A 97 1.54 10.26 -16.07
CA ILE A 97 1.45 9.98 -14.63
C ILE A 97 2.84 10.18 -14.00
N ASP A 98 3.01 11.28 -13.27
CA ASP A 98 4.24 11.60 -12.55
C ASP A 98 4.24 11.00 -11.15
N ILE A 99 4.84 9.82 -11.01
CA ILE A 99 4.97 9.12 -9.73
C ILE A 99 5.97 9.77 -8.77
N GLU A 100 6.92 10.57 -9.27
CA GLU A 100 7.98 11.15 -8.43
C GLU A 100 7.46 12.34 -7.62
N SER A 101 6.42 13.00 -8.13
CA SER A 101 5.67 14.04 -7.41
C SER A 101 4.83 13.49 -6.24
N LEU A 102 4.52 12.19 -6.23
CA LEU A 102 3.71 11.59 -5.18
C LEU A 102 4.48 11.57 -3.85
N PRO A 103 3.80 11.69 -2.70
CA PRO A 103 4.44 11.46 -1.41
C PRO A 103 4.92 10.00 -1.31
N PRO A 104 5.78 9.66 -0.33
CA PRO A 104 6.12 8.27 -0.02
C PRO A 104 4.90 7.35 0.09
N SER A 105 4.90 6.23 -0.65
CA SER A 105 3.76 5.32 -0.84
C SER A 105 2.47 5.98 -1.33
N GLY A 106 2.56 7.19 -1.89
CA GLY A 106 1.45 7.80 -2.63
C GLY A 106 1.16 6.99 -3.88
N HIS A 107 -0.12 6.92 -4.25
CA HIS A 107 -0.59 6.04 -5.30
C HIS A 107 -1.66 6.69 -6.16
N VAL A 108 -1.86 6.13 -7.35
CA VAL A 108 -2.84 6.55 -8.36
C VAL A 108 -3.56 5.32 -8.91
N VAL A 109 -4.88 5.43 -9.02
CA VAL A 109 -5.75 4.51 -9.77
C VAL A 109 -6.43 5.31 -10.87
N LYS A 110 -6.01 5.07 -12.11
CA LYS A 110 -6.44 5.90 -13.24
C LYS A 110 -6.72 5.07 -14.49
N THR A 111 -7.79 5.39 -15.20
CA THR A 111 -8.08 4.83 -16.52
C THR A 111 -7.79 5.86 -17.61
N ILE A 112 -7.09 5.45 -18.67
CA ILE A 112 -6.84 6.29 -19.85
C ILE A 112 -6.99 5.40 -21.08
N GLY A 113 -8.01 5.67 -21.90
CA GLY A 113 -8.40 4.77 -22.99
C GLY A 113 -8.66 3.37 -22.45
N ASN A 114 -8.05 2.36 -23.07
CA ASN A 114 -8.23 0.96 -22.68
C ASN A 114 -7.24 0.49 -21.58
N SER A 115 -6.58 1.42 -20.89
CA SER A 115 -5.57 1.10 -19.89
C SER A 115 -6.01 1.52 -18.49
N LEU A 116 -5.88 0.60 -17.53
CA LEU A 116 -5.96 0.87 -16.11
C LEU A 116 -4.54 0.94 -15.53
N PHE A 117 -4.23 2.02 -14.83
CA PHE A 117 -2.97 2.26 -14.16
C PHE A 117 -3.16 2.11 -12.66
N LEU A 118 -2.52 1.10 -12.07
CA LEU A 118 -2.42 0.87 -10.63
C LEU A 118 -0.95 1.09 -10.24
N VAL A 119 -0.62 2.34 -9.95
CA VAL A 119 0.79 2.78 -9.86
C VAL A 119 1.00 3.63 -8.63
N GLY A 120 2.22 3.66 -8.10
CA GLY A 120 2.55 4.57 -7.03
C GLY A 120 4.04 4.73 -6.82
N ARG A 121 4.39 5.58 -5.87
CA ARG A 121 5.78 5.83 -5.49
C ARG A 121 6.26 4.72 -4.58
N ASP A 122 7.09 3.86 -5.16
CA ASP A 122 7.68 2.73 -4.49
C ASP A 122 9.13 2.99 -4.08
N ARG A 123 9.63 2.18 -3.16
CA ARG A 123 11.03 2.05 -2.78
C ARG A 123 11.23 0.60 -2.40
N ASP A 124 12.44 0.10 -2.60
CA ASP A 124 12.81 -1.24 -2.17
C ASP A 124 13.94 -1.15 -1.13
N ARG A 125 13.64 -1.63 0.08
CA ARG A 125 14.58 -1.87 1.18
C ARG A 125 14.57 -3.32 1.63
N GLY A 126 14.16 -4.23 0.75
CA GLY A 126 14.25 -5.68 0.91
C GLY A 126 13.04 -6.34 1.58
N SER A 127 11.90 -5.64 1.72
CA SER A 127 10.72 -6.23 2.35
C SER A 127 9.42 -5.47 2.04
N VAL A 128 8.36 -6.21 1.70
CA VAL A 128 6.99 -5.69 1.62
C VAL A 128 6.36 -5.70 3.01
N GLY A 129 5.66 -4.63 3.39
CA GLY A 129 4.88 -4.58 4.64
C GLY A 129 5.65 -4.42 5.95
N HIS A 130 6.99 -4.35 5.90
CA HIS A 130 7.78 -4.39 7.12
C HIS A 130 8.01 -3.00 7.71
N TYR A 131 7.55 -2.78 8.95
CA TYR A 131 7.62 -1.47 9.61
C TYR A 131 9.05 -1.03 9.94
N TRP A 132 9.97 -1.96 10.22
CA TRP A 132 11.32 -1.62 10.68
C TRP A 132 12.24 -1.13 9.55
N THR A 133 12.14 -1.72 8.37
CA THR A 133 12.89 -1.28 7.18
C THR A 133 12.30 0.00 6.58
N ALA A 134 11.02 0.26 6.88
CA ALA A 134 10.20 1.37 6.42
C ALA A 134 10.34 1.58 4.91
N ASP A 135 9.48 0.91 4.15
CA ASP A 135 9.54 0.92 2.70
C ASP A 135 8.36 1.64 2.06
N TRP A 136 8.51 2.00 0.78
CA TRP A 136 7.43 2.68 0.06
C TRP A 136 6.71 1.71 -0.87
N GLN A 137 5.39 1.62 -0.74
CA GLN A 137 4.56 0.57 -1.34
C GLN A 137 3.35 1.17 -2.07
N GLY A 138 3.57 2.28 -2.79
CA GLY A 138 2.51 3.01 -3.47
C GLY A 138 1.75 2.14 -4.48
N THR A 139 2.45 1.33 -5.27
CA THR A 139 1.81 0.45 -6.25
C THR A 139 0.91 -0.60 -5.58
N LEU A 140 1.36 -1.18 -4.46
CA LEU A 140 0.53 -2.10 -3.68
C LEU A 140 -0.71 -1.41 -3.11
N TYR A 141 -0.58 -0.16 -2.66
CA TYR A 141 -1.72 0.61 -2.16
C TYR A 141 -2.69 1.01 -3.26
N ALA A 142 -2.23 1.21 -4.50
CA ALA A 142 -3.08 1.38 -5.69
C ALA A 142 -3.92 0.12 -5.95
N VAL A 143 -3.31 -1.06 -5.89
CA VAL A 143 -4.03 -2.34 -6.04
C VAL A 143 -5.06 -2.50 -4.92
N TYR A 144 -4.70 -2.25 -3.66
CA TYR A 144 -5.67 -2.35 -2.58
C TYR A 144 -6.82 -1.36 -2.70
N ASP A 145 -6.56 -0.13 -3.12
CA ASP A 145 -7.61 0.86 -3.39
C ASP A 145 -8.55 0.35 -4.50
N PHE A 146 -7.99 -0.18 -5.59
CA PHE A 146 -8.77 -0.80 -6.65
C PHE A 146 -9.65 -1.96 -6.14
N LEU A 147 -9.07 -2.90 -5.38
CA LEU A 147 -9.78 -4.06 -4.84
C LEU A 147 -10.91 -3.63 -3.89
N GLU A 148 -10.67 -2.65 -3.02
CA GLU A 148 -11.66 -2.16 -2.05
C GLU A 148 -12.77 -1.35 -2.71
N THR A 149 -12.42 -0.50 -3.67
CA THR A 149 -13.33 0.49 -4.28
C THR A 149 -14.11 -0.10 -5.45
N GLU A 150 -13.44 -0.76 -6.40
CA GLU A 150 -14.08 -1.27 -7.62
C GLU A 150 -14.63 -2.69 -7.43
N MET A 151 -13.88 -3.54 -6.72
CA MET A 151 -14.27 -4.94 -6.51
C MET A 151 -15.06 -5.15 -5.21
N HIS A 152 -15.05 -4.18 -4.30
CA HIS A 152 -15.67 -4.26 -2.96
C HIS A 152 -15.10 -5.41 -2.10
N VAL A 153 -13.82 -5.74 -2.29
CA VAL A 153 -13.10 -6.69 -1.44
C VAL A 153 -13.02 -6.15 -0.03
N ARG A 154 -13.20 -7.02 0.98
CA ARG A 154 -12.97 -6.71 2.39
C ARG A 154 -12.14 -7.83 3.03
N TRP A 155 -11.27 -7.45 3.96
CA TRP A 155 -10.53 -8.39 4.81
C TRP A 155 -10.95 -8.12 6.25
N LEU A 156 -11.69 -9.04 6.86
CA LEU A 156 -12.34 -8.85 8.16
C LEU A 156 -11.49 -9.38 9.33
N TRP A 157 -10.69 -10.43 9.09
CA TRP A 157 -9.71 -10.98 10.02
C TRP A 157 -8.63 -11.77 9.26
N PRO A 158 -7.55 -12.21 9.93
CA PRO A 158 -6.48 -12.97 9.28
C PRO A 158 -6.93 -14.29 8.63
N GLY A 159 -6.49 -14.49 7.38
CA GLY A 159 -6.64 -15.73 6.63
C GLY A 159 -7.88 -15.77 5.73
N GLU A 160 -7.99 -16.83 4.93
CA GLU A 160 -9.01 -16.99 3.88
C GLU A 160 -10.45 -16.83 4.40
N LEU A 161 -10.74 -17.31 5.62
CA LEU A 161 -12.06 -17.17 6.23
C LEU A 161 -12.48 -15.72 6.48
N GLY A 162 -11.51 -14.81 6.60
CA GLY A 162 -11.74 -13.38 6.78
C GLY A 162 -11.84 -12.62 5.47
N GLU A 163 -11.72 -13.28 4.32
CA GLU A 163 -11.79 -12.64 3.01
C GLU A 163 -13.22 -12.62 2.50
N HIS A 164 -13.74 -11.43 2.23
CA HIS A 164 -14.98 -11.24 1.51
C HIS A 164 -14.66 -10.69 0.11
N ILE A 165 -14.76 -11.55 -0.90
CA ILE A 165 -14.48 -11.22 -2.30
C ILE A 165 -15.78 -11.47 -3.09
N PRO A 166 -16.54 -10.42 -3.44
CA PRO A 166 -17.80 -10.58 -4.17
C PRO A 166 -17.62 -11.24 -5.54
N ALA A 167 -18.42 -12.27 -5.83
CA ALA A 167 -18.42 -12.94 -7.13
C ALA A 167 -18.93 -12.00 -8.25
N ARG A 168 -18.29 -12.06 -9.42
CA ARG A 168 -18.58 -11.20 -10.57
C ARG A 168 -18.45 -11.97 -11.88
N ALA A 169 -19.53 -12.01 -12.67
CA ALA A 169 -19.49 -12.56 -14.03
C ALA A 169 -18.75 -11.64 -15.03
N ARG A 170 -18.75 -10.32 -14.73
CA ARG A 170 -18.06 -9.29 -15.51
C ARG A 170 -17.37 -8.31 -14.57
N LEU A 171 -16.08 -8.09 -14.80
CA LEU A 171 -15.26 -7.10 -14.12
C LEU A 171 -14.87 -6.01 -15.12
N ALA A 172 -15.54 -4.87 -15.04
CA ALA A 172 -15.30 -3.70 -15.88
C ALA A 172 -15.20 -2.46 -15.00
N VAL A 173 -14.31 -1.55 -15.37
CA VAL A 173 -13.94 -0.36 -14.59
C VAL A 173 -14.24 0.86 -15.43
N GLY A 174 -15.13 1.73 -14.95
CA GLY A 174 -15.44 2.98 -15.63
C GLY A 174 -14.30 3.99 -15.54
N ALA A 175 -14.55 5.21 -16.04
CA ALA A 175 -13.61 6.31 -15.90
C ALA A 175 -13.28 6.58 -14.42
N THR A 176 -12.00 6.46 -14.06
CA THR A 176 -11.49 6.83 -12.74
C THR A 176 -10.20 7.61 -12.87
N ASP A 177 -10.02 8.59 -11.99
CA ASP A 177 -8.77 9.29 -11.74
C ASP A 177 -8.73 9.66 -10.26
N ARG A 178 -8.14 8.78 -9.46
CA ARG A 178 -8.04 8.98 -8.01
C ARG A 178 -6.62 8.74 -7.54
N SER A 179 -6.25 9.43 -6.48
CA SER A 179 -4.98 9.27 -5.82
C SER A 179 -5.15 9.15 -4.32
N GLY A 180 -4.19 8.50 -3.68
CA GLY A 180 -4.18 8.31 -2.23
C GLY A 180 -2.77 8.31 -1.67
N ARG A 181 -2.69 8.27 -0.34
CA ARG A 181 -1.45 8.18 0.42
C ARG A 181 -1.72 7.64 1.82
N PRO A 182 -0.72 7.06 2.50
CA PRO A 182 -0.84 6.72 3.91
C PRO A 182 -1.19 7.95 4.74
N ARG A 183 -2.15 7.78 5.66
CA ARG A 183 -2.54 8.83 6.63
C ARG A 183 -1.54 8.95 7.79
N PHE A 184 -0.89 7.84 8.13
CA PHE A 184 0.14 7.77 9.14
C PHE A 184 1.51 7.53 8.50
N ARG A 185 2.56 8.13 9.07
CA ARG A 185 3.95 7.84 8.64
C ARG A 185 4.38 6.42 9.01
N GLN A 186 3.85 5.92 10.12
CA GLN A 186 4.09 4.59 10.64
C GLN A 186 2.80 4.10 11.31
N ALA A 187 2.31 2.94 10.89
CA ALA A 187 1.21 2.21 11.49
C ALA A 187 1.66 0.76 11.71
N TRP A 188 1.75 0.35 12.97
CA TRP A 188 2.23 -0.99 13.33
C TRP A 188 1.35 -1.61 14.38
N LEU A 189 0.89 -2.83 14.11
CA LEU A 189 0.33 -3.72 15.12
C LEU A 189 1.38 -4.78 15.40
N ARG A 190 1.86 -4.85 16.65
CA ARG A 190 2.77 -5.91 17.07
C ARG A 190 2.00 -7.23 17.10
N PRO A 191 2.37 -8.24 16.28
CA PRO A 191 1.76 -9.56 16.38
C PRO A 191 2.00 -10.12 17.79
N ALA A 192 0.97 -10.70 18.39
CA ALA A 192 1.12 -11.44 19.64
C ALA A 192 2.06 -12.63 19.40
N GLY A 193 3.04 -12.87 20.29
CA GLY A 193 3.89 -14.05 20.22
C GLY A 193 5.20 -13.92 19.42
N SER A 194 5.90 -12.78 19.54
CA SER A 194 7.28 -12.61 19.07
C SER A 194 8.22 -13.75 19.51
N LYS A 195 9.35 -13.94 18.81
CA LYS A 195 10.36 -14.97 19.15
C LYS A 195 10.62 -15.00 20.66
N GLY A 196 10.49 -16.18 21.27
CA GLY A 196 10.72 -16.40 22.71
C GLY A 196 9.49 -16.27 23.61
N SER A 197 8.36 -15.75 23.10
CA SER A 197 7.09 -15.80 23.84
C SER A 197 6.59 -17.24 23.89
N HIS A 198 6.67 -17.88 25.06
CA HIS A 198 5.80 -19.01 25.39
C HIS A 198 4.37 -18.48 25.30
N VAL A 199 3.58 -19.01 24.37
CA VAL A 199 2.17 -18.62 24.27
C VAL A 199 1.35 -19.89 24.45
N PRO A 200 0.93 -20.21 25.69
CA PRO A 200 -0.16 -21.15 25.92
C PRO A 200 -1.37 -20.70 25.07
N GLY A 201 -2.06 -21.64 24.43
CA GLY A 201 -3.31 -21.35 23.69
C GLY A 201 -3.32 -21.67 22.19
N TRP A 202 -2.18 -22.04 21.60
CA TRP A 202 -2.14 -22.59 20.23
C TRP A 202 -2.21 -24.11 20.26
N SER A 203 -2.97 -24.71 19.34
CA SER A 203 -3.08 -26.17 19.21
C SER A 203 -1.80 -26.84 18.74
N SER A 204 -0.96 -26.14 17.98
CA SER A 204 0.37 -26.61 17.55
C SER A 204 1.28 -25.46 17.09
N PRO A 205 2.60 -25.66 16.99
CA PRO A 205 3.52 -24.71 16.38
C PRO A 205 3.16 -24.34 14.94
N GLU A 206 2.66 -25.28 14.15
CA GLU A 206 2.24 -25.09 12.77
C GLU A 206 0.99 -24.20 12.68
N ALA A 207 0.01 -24.42 13.57
CA ALA A 207 -1.18 -23.57 13.66
C ALA A 207 -0.80 -22.11 13.97
N LYS A 208 0.14 -21.92 14.90
CA LYS A 208 0.71 -20.60 15.21
C LYS A 208 1.40 -19.97 14.00
N ALA A 209 2.27 -20.72 13.32
CA ALA A 209 2.99 -20.22 12.14
C ALA A 209 2.02 -19.82 11.02
N LYS A 210 1.02 -20.66 10.73
CA LYS A 210 -0.02 -20.38 9.75
C LYS A 210 -0.78 -19.09 10.09
N PHE A 211 -1.20 -18.93 11.33
CA PHE A 211 -1.89 -17.71 11.76
C PHE A 211 -0.99 -16.47 11.66
N HIS A 212 0.30 -16.58 12.00
CA HIS A 212 1.24 -15.46 11.90
C HIS A 212 1.42 -15.00 10.45
N GLU A 213 1.54 -15.91 9.48
CA GLU A 213 1.60 -15.53 8.06
C GLU A 213 0.30 -14.89 7.59
N ALA A 214 -0.85 -15.46 7.97
CA ALA A 214 -2.16 -14.87 7.68
C ALA A 214 -2.31 -13.46 8.28
N GLN A 215 -1.81 -13.26 9.50
CA GLN A 215 -1.85 -11.96 10.17
C GLN A 215 -0.94 -10.94 9.51
N LYS A 216 0.27 -11.33 9.08
CA LYS A 216 1.15 -10.44 8.31
C LYS A 216 0.45 -9.97 7.04
N LEU A 217 -0.13 -10.88 6.27
CA LEU A 217 -0.85 -10.54 5.04
C LEU A 217 -2.05 -9.63 5.31
N PHE A 218 -2.83 -9.94 6.34
CA PHE A 218 -3.94 -9.09 6.79
C PHE A 218 -3.49 -7.66 7.13
N LEU A 219 -2.38 -7.51 7.85
CA LEU A 219 -1.83 -6.20 8.18
C LEU A 219 -1.36 -5.44 6.93
N ILE A 220 -0.70 -6.11 5.99
CA ILE A 220 -0.27 -5.53 4.72
C ILE A 220 -1.48 -5.00 3.93
N ARG A 221 -2.55 -5.79 3.83
CA ARG A 221 -3.82 -5.42 3.16
C ARG A 221 -4.49 -4.20 3.78
N HIS A 222 -4.34 -4.03 5.10
CA HIS A 222 -4.76 -2.84 5.83
C HIS A 222 -3.73 -1.70 5.83
N ARG A 223 -2.68 -1.81 5.02
CA ARG A 223 -1.62 -0.80 4.88
C ARG A 223 -0.89 -0.51 6.19
N PHE A 224 -0.84 -1.48 7.12
CA PHE A 224 0.09 -1.42 8.24
C PHE A 224 1.51 -1.55 7.68
N GLY A 225 2.34 -0.57 8.03
CA GLY A 225 3.65 -0.36 7.45
C GLY A 225 4.20 0.99 7.89
N ALA A 226 5.35 1.36 7.35
CA ALA A 226 5.96 2.64 7.64
C ALA A 226 6.59 3.21 6.37
N VAL A 227 6.30 4.47 6.06
CA VAL A 227 7.02 5.21 5.00
C VAL A 227 8.34 5.78 5.53
N GLU A 228 8.41 5.95 6.85
CA GLU A 228 9.57 6.41 7.60
C GLU A 228 9.61 5.65 8.93
N ASN A 229 10.77 5.08 9.28
CA ASN A 229 10.95 4.44 10.58
C ASN A 229 11.20 5.54 11.62
N LEU A 230 10.25 5.72 12.54
CA LEU A 230 10.34 6.73 13.59
C LEU A 230 11.23 6.30 14.78
N GLY A 231 11.88 5.14 14.69
CA GLY A 231 13.03 4.79 15.53
C GLY A 231 12.73 4.61 17.01
N TYR A 232 11.59 4.00 17.36
CA TYR A 232 11.26 3.68 18.74
C TYR A 232 12.09 2.49 19.25
N GLY A 233 13.28 2.79 19.77
CA GLY A 233 14.17 1.83 20.42
C GLY A 233 14.34 2.11 21.92
N HIS A 234 15.17 1.33 22.59
CA HIS A 234 15.55 1.60 23.97
C HIS A 234 16.29 2.93 24.08
N SER A 235 15.80 3.84 24.91
CA SER A 235 16.52 5.05 25.29
C SER A 235 17.72 4.71 26.16
N PHE A 236 18.73 5.59 26.19
CA PHE A 236 19.88 5.50 27.09
C PHE A 236 20.83 4.30 26.92
N GLY A 237 20.69 3.47 25.88
CA GLY A 237 21.55 2.29 25.67
C GLY A 237 23.04 2.57 25.40
N ARG A 238 23.46 3.83 25.40
CA ARG A 238 24.87 4.25 25.37
C ARG A 238 25.31 5.06 26.59
N TYR A 239 24.41 5.31 27.54
CA TYR A 239 24.66 6.21 28.66
C TYR A 239 25.63 5.61 29.64
N TRP A 240 25.55 4.31 29.95
CA TRP A 240 26.53 3.67 30.82
C TRP A 240 27.97 3.88 30.33
N ARG A 241 28.20 3.67 29.03
CA ARG A 241 29.51 3.91 28.41
C ARG A 241 29.96 5.37 28.54
N ARG A 242 29.03 6.32 28.41
CA ARG A 242 29.33 7.76 28.39
C ARG A 242 29.49 8.35 29.80
N PHE A 243 28.73 7.85 30.77
CA PHE A 243 28.55 8.49 32.08
C PHE A 243 28.82 7.58 33.27
N GLY A 244 28.95 6.26 33.09
CA GLY A 244 29.09 5.32 34.21
C GLY A 244 30.30 5.58 35.12
N LYS A 245 31.31 6.30 34.63
CA LYS A 245 32.47 6.73 35.44
C LYS A 245 32.33 8.15 35.99
N SER A 246 31.71 9.05 35.25
CA SER A 246 31.71 10.50 35.55
C SER A 246 30.46 10.96 36.30
N ASN A 247 29.33 10.30 36.08
CA ASN A 247 28.04 10.60 36.68
C ASN A 247 27.32 9.28 37.03
N PRO A 248 27.91 8.45 37.92
CA PRO A 248 27.32 7.17 38.30
C PRO A 248 25.91 7.33 38.90
N GLU A 249 25.60 8.48 39.50
CA GLU A 249 24.31 8.81 40.11
C GLU A 249 23.13 8.82 39.12
N PHE A 250 23.38 8.88 37.81
CA PHE A 250 22.32 8.76 36.79
C PHE A 250 21.73 7.34 36.72
N PHE A 251 22.43 6.33 37.22
CA PHE A 251 22.05 4.93 37.08
C PHE A 251 21.52 4.37 38.39
N ALA A 252 20.46 3.56 38.35
CA ALA A 252 19.86 2.98 39.54
C ALA A 252 20.88 2.25 40.42
N GLU A 253 20.81 2.50 41.72
CA GLU A 253 21.58 1.75 42.71
C GLU A 253 21.02 0.34 42.85
N LEU A 254 21.91 -0.64 42.78
CA LEU A 254 21.57 -2.03 42.99
C LEU A 254 21.44 -2.32 44.49
N PRO A 255 20.79 -3.43 44.89
CA PRO A 255 20.65 -3.79 46.30
C PRO A 255 21.98 -3.98 47.06
N ASP A 256 23.09 -4.18 46.35
CA ASP A 256 24.45 -4.27 46.92
C ASP A 256 25.12 -2.90 47.13
N GLY A 257 24.39 -1.81 46.89
CA GLY A 257 24.88 -0.43 46.99
C GLY A 257 25.74 0.02 45.80
N THR A 258 25.96 -0.84 44.80
CA THR A 258 26.77 -0.51 43.62
C THR A 258 25.91 0.01 42.46
N ARG A 259 26.54 0.77 41.56
CA ARG A 259 25.93 1.21 40.29
C ARG A 259 26.76 0.62 39.17
N ARG A 260 26.21 -0.35 38.45
CA ARG A 260 26.90 -1.12 37.40
C ARG A 260 25.90 -1.80 36.47
N PRO A 261 26.33 -2.24 35.27
CA PRO A 261 25.49 -3.05 34.40
C PRO A 261 25.14 -4.38 35.04
N LEU A 262 23.96 -4.89 34.68
CA LEU A 262 23.50 -6.20 35.12
C LEU A 262 24.28 -7.32 34.42
N ALA A 263 24.33 -8.49 35.04
CA ALA A 263 24.92 -9.69 34.44
C ALA A 263 24.24 -10.00 33.09
N GLY A 264 25.06 -10.22 32.05
CA GLY A 264 24.58 -10.41 30.68
C GLY A 264 24.45 -9.13 29.84
N ASP A 265 24.63 -7.94 30.42
CA ASP A 265 24.66 -6.66 29.70
C ASP A 265 26.01 -5.93 29.93
N PRO A 266 27.15 -6.47 29.45
CA PRO A 266 28.46 -5.88 29.71
C PRO A 266 28.61 -4.46 29.13
N GLY A 267 27.75 -4.08 28.17
CA GLY A 267 27.73 -2.76 27.57
C GLY A 267 26.91 -1.72 28.34
N GLY A 268 26.11 -2.12 29.34
CA GLY A 268 25.15 -1.25 30.02
C GLY A 268 24.12 -0.65 29.06
N SER A 269 23.72 -1.43 28.06
CA SER A 269 22.76 -1.02 27.02
C SER A 269 21.31 -1.04 27.49
N SER A 270 21.04 -1.74 28.60
CA SER A 270 19.74 -1.88 29.25
C SER A 270 19.81 -1.53 30.74
N ILE A 271 20.80 -0.71 31.14
CA ILE A 271 20.95 -0.31 32.54
C ILE A 271 19.76 0.56 32.98
N THR A 272 19.25 0.30 34.17
CA THR A 272 18.16 1.07 34.77
C THR A 272 18.68 2.45 35.19
N MET A 273 17.94 3.51 34.88
CA MET A 273 18.25 4.89 35.27
C MET A 273 17.58 5.21 36.62
N CYS A 274 18.17 6.15 37.38
CA CYS A 274 17.57 6.72 38.59
C CYS A 274 16.47 7.75 38.25
#